data_AF-A0A1Q8I4H1-F1
#
_entry.id   AF-A0A1Q8I4H1-F1
#
_cell.length_a   1.000
_cell.length_b   1.000
_cell.length_c   1.000
_cell.angle_alpha   90.00
_cell.angle_beta   90.00
_cell.angle_gamma   90.00
#
_symmetry.space_group_name_H-M   'P 1'
#
loop_
_entity.id
_entity.type
_entity.pdbx_description
1 polymer ?
#
loop_
_entity_poly.entity_id
_entity_poly.type
_entity_poly.pdbx_seq_one_letter_code
_entity_poly.pdbx_strand_id
1 'polypeptide(L)' 'MLLNCSRQPTFAAPQAATCWSANLQPQIKSSFTLGSLIGRGSGESFQLAFHGPGSVVIRPSEGQPVVASP' A
#
# COMPACT_ATOMS: atom_id res chain seq x y z
N MET A 1 3.65 -5.37 10.32
CA MET A 1 5.02 -5.62 9.82
C MET A 1 5.75 -4.30 9.64
N LEU A 2 6.99 -4.19 10.13
CA LEU A 2 7.85 -3.00 9.93
C LEU A 2 8.76 -3.25 8.72
N LEU A 3 8.82 -2.30 7.78
CA LEU A 3 9.62 -2.37 6.56
C LEU A 3 10.63 -1.23 6.51
N ASN A 4 11.88 -1.53 6.15
CA ASN A 4 12.95 -0.53 5.99
C ASN A 4 13.00 -0.02 4.54
N CYS A 5 12.88 1.30 4.35
CA CYS A 5 12.78 1.95 3.04
C CYS A 5 14.12 2.55 2.56
N SER A 6 15.19 2.37 3.34
CA SER A 6 16.49 3.02 3.12
C SER A 6 17.30 2.37 1.99
N ARG A 7 17.13 1.07 1.78
CA ARG A 7 17.89 0.30 0.77
C ARG A 7 17.14 0.19 -0.55
N GLN A 8 15.83 0.01 -0.49
CA GLN A 8 14.97 -0.10 -1.67
C GLN A 8 13.63 0.60 -1.42
N PRO A 9 13.00 1.11 -2.49
CA PRO A 9 11.66 1.64 -2.41
C PRO A 9 10.68 0.54 -2.01
N THR A 10 9.82 0.85 -1.04
CA THR A 10 8.76 -0.03 -0.57
C THR A 10 7.42 0.49 -1.08
N PHE A 11 6.59 -0.40 -1.63
CA PHE A 11 5.26 -0.07 -2.13
C PHE A 11 4.21 -0.74 -1.26
N ALA A 12 3.23 0.03 -0.79
CA ALA A 12 2.14 -0.49 0.03
C ALA A 12 0.82 0.21 -0.30
N ALA A 13 -0.30 -0.47 -0.09
CA ALA A 13 -1.60 0.15 -0.25
C ALA A 13 -1.82 1.27 0.78
N PRO A 14 -2.48 2.40 0.43
CA PRO A 14 -2.71 3.51 1.35
C PRO A 14 -3.40 3.11 2.64
N GLN A 15 -4.35 2.18 2.58
CA GLN A 15 -5.10 1.67 3.73
C GLN A 15 -4.28 0.74 4.64
N ALA A 16 -3.20 0.14 4.12
CA ALA A 16 -2.37 -0.79 4.86
C ALA A 16 -1.23 -0.09 5.61
N ALA A 17 -0.76 1.06 5.10
CA ALA A 17 0.27 1.86 5.76
C ALA A 17 -0.31 2.67 6.91
N THR A 18 0.11 2.38 8.14
CA THR A 18 -0.46 3.00 9.36
C THR A 18 0.40 4.11 9.95
N CYS A 19 1.72 3.95 9.89
CA CYS A 19 2.66 5.00 10.30
C CYS A 19 4.01 4.83 9.58
N TRP A 20 4.78 5.90 9.50
CA TRP A 20 6.10 5.93 8.88
C TRP A 20 7.00 6.97 9.54
N SER A 21 8.31 6.86 9.33
CA SER A 21 9.28 7.85 9.79
C SER A 21 9.02 9.24 9.19
N ALA A 22 9.16 10.31 9.97
CA ALA A 22 8.91 11.69 9.52
C ALA A 22 9.76 12.13 8.30
N ASN A 23 10.93 11.52 8.13
CA ASN A 23 11.83 11.79 6.99
C ASN A 23 11.39 11.10 5.70
N LEU A 24 10.43 10.16 5.77
CA LEU A 24 9.84 9.52 4.60
C LEU A 24 8.67 10.35 4.10
N GLN A 25 8.77 10.81 2.86
CA GLN A 25 7.67 11.47 2.14
C GLN A 25 7.03 10.45 1.19
N PRO A 26 5.90 9.82 1.56
CA PRO A 26 5.23 8.87 0.69
C PRO A 26 4.71 9.54 -0.58
N GLN A 27 4.97 8.93 -1.73
CA GLN A 27 4.40 9.38 -3.00
C GLN A 27 3.27 8.46 -3.44
N ILE A 28 2.13 9.04 -3.82
CA ILE A 28 1.01 8.28 -4.37
C ILE A 28 1.35 7.91 -5.82
N LYS A 29 1.36 6.61 -6.10
CA LYS A 29 1.39 6.04 -7.45
C LYS A 29 0.03 5.47 -7.78
N SER A 30 -0.51 5.91 -8.91
CA SER A 30 -1.72 5.37 -9.49
C SER A 30 -1.31 4.35 -10.56
N SER A 31 -1.70 3.09 -10.38
CA SER A 31 -1.42 2.00 -11.33
C SER A 31 -2.62 1.80 -12.25
N PHE A 32 -3.02 2.85 -12.97
CA PHE A 32 -3.96 2.73 -14.09
C PHE A 32 -3.20 2.19 -15.31
N THR A 33 -2.89 0.89 -15.30
CA THR A 33 -2.45 0.21 -16.52
C THR A 33 -3.70 -0.03 -17.37
N LEU A 34 -3.74 0.48 -18.62
CA LEU A 34 -4.87 0.32 -19.56
C LEU A 34 -5.35 -1.15 -19.74
N GLY A 35 -4.53 -2.14 -19.36
CA GLY A 35 -4.87 -3.58 -19.36
C GLY A 35 -5.59 -4.12 -18.11
N SER A 36 -5.74 -3.35 -17.02
CA SER A 36 -6.41 -3.83 -15.79
C SER A 36 -7.93 -3.93 -15.89
N LEU A 37 -8.52 -3.43 -16.99
CA LEU A 37 -9.94 -3.56 -17.32
C LEU A 37 -10.31 -4.93 -17.94
N ILE A 38 -9.35 -5.71 -18.45
CA ILE A 38 -9.64 -6.95 -19.21
C ILE A 38 -9.49 -8.22 -18.37
N GLY A 39 -8.87 -8.16 -17.18
CA GLY A 39 -8.77 -9.34 -16.33
C GLY A 39 -8.22 -9.06 -14.95
N ARG A 40 -9.12 -8.99 -13.96
CA ARG A 40 -8.82 -9.29 -12.54
C ARG A 40 -7.77 -8.38 -11.88
N GLY A 41 -7.78 -7.08 -12.19
CA GLY A 41 -7.04 -6.09 -11.39
C GLY A 41 -7.73 -5.87 -10.03
N SER A 42 -6.99 -6.04 -8.94
CA SER A 42 -7.44 -6.15 -7.53
C SER A 42 -8.25 -4.97 -6.93
N GLY A 43 -8.78 -4.02 -7.70
CA GLY A 43 -9.62 -2.92 -7.21
C GLY A 43 -8.90 -1.82 -6.41
N GLU A 44 -7.64 -2.01 -6.03
CA GLU A 44 -6.83 -1.01 -5.32
C GLU A 44 -5.97 -0.24 -6.33
N SER A 45 -6.54 0.82 -6.90
CA SER A 45 -5.93 1.60 -7.99
C SER A 45 -4.75 2.49 -7.57
N PHE A 46 -4.46 2.55 -6.26
CA PHE A 46 -3.50 3.46 -5.66
C PHE A 46 -2.53 2.73 -4.73
N GLN A 47 -1.26 3.08 -4.80
CA GLN A 47 -0.19 2.58 -3.94
C GLN A 47 0.66 3.74 -3.43
N LEU A 48 1.14 3.66 -2.21
CA LEU A 48 2.13 4.57 -1.64
C LEU A 48 3.53 4.01 -1.88
N ALA A 49 4.43 4.84 -2.39
CA ALA A 49 5.84 4.56 -2.54
C ALA A 49 6.64 5.25 -1.42
N PHE A 50 7.38 4.48 -0.64
CA PHE A 50 8.24 4.95 0.43
C PHE A 50 9.70 4.73 0.04
N HIS A 51 10.51 5.80 0.06
CA HIS A 51 11.94 5.68 -0.15
C HIS A 51 12.71 6.75 0.63
N GLY A 52 13.85 6.37 1.21
CA GLY A 52 14.67 7.24 2.02
C GLY A 52 14.97 6.64 3.40
N PRO A 53 15.74 7.37 4.23
CA PRO A 53 16.12 6.91 5.56
C PRO A 53 14.89 6.81 6.47
N GLY A 54 14.52 5.58 6.83
CA GLY A 54 13.39 5.32 7.72
C GLY A 54 12.69 4.01 7.48
N SER A 55 11.57 3.84 8.18
CA SER A 55 10.74 2.64 8.12
C SER A 55 9.24 2.97 8.06
N VAL A 56 8.47 2.07 7.47
CA VAL A 56 7.00 2.11 7.43
C VAL A 56 6.42 0.91 8.16
N VAL A 57 5.33 1.11 8.91
CA VAL A 57 4.54 0.05 9.53
C VAL A 57 3.33 -0.26 8.66
N ILE A 58 3.30 -1.50 8.18
CA ILE A 58 2.22 -2.05 7.38
C ILE A 58 1.37 -2.97 8.25
N ARG A 59 0.05 -2.81 8.18
CA ARG A 59 -0.89 -3.81 8.68
C ARG A 59 -1.41 -4.66 7.53
N PRO A 60 -1.50 -5.99 7.69
CA PRO A 60 -2.27 -6.81 6.78
C PRO A 60 -3.71 -6.29 6.73
N SER A 61 -4.34 -6.31 5.55
CA SER A 61 -5.80 -6.19 5.49
C SER A 61 -6.38 -7.44 6.12
N GLU A 62 -6.98 -7.30 7.29
CA GLU A 62 -8.00 -8.24 7.74
C GLU A 62 -9.14 -8.10 6.73
N GLY A 63 -9.35 -9.11 5.87
CA GLY A 63 -10.41 -9.08 4.87
C GLY A 63 -11.71 -8.62 5.52
N GLN A 64 -12.42 -7.70 4.87
CA GLN A 64 -13.68 -7.16 5.37
C GLN A 64 -14.49 -8.31 5.98
N PRO A 65 -14.92 -8.23 7.26
CA PRO A 65 -15.75 -9.28 7.82
C PRO A 65 -16.89 -9.45 6.84
N VAL A 66 -17.04 -10.66 6.29
CA VAL A 66 -18.25 -11.01 5.57
C VAL A 66 -19.33 -10.86 6.62
N VAL A 67 -19.99 -9.69 6.63
CA VAL A 67 -21.23 -9.50 7.33
C VAL A 67 -22.15 -10.50 6.67
N ALA A 68 -22.25 -11.69 7.27
CA ALA A 68 -23.26 -12.66 6.93
C ALA A 68 -24.57 -11.92 7.21
N SER A 69 -25.20 -11.44 6.15
CA SER A 69 -26.56 -10.93 6.22
C SER A 69 -27.42 -12.04 6.85
N PRO A 70 -28.25 -11.72 7.85
CA PRO A 70 -29.06 -12.70 8.58
C PRO A 70 -30.07 -13.41 7.67
#